data_AF-A0A1B6KP99-F1
#
_entry.id   AF-A0A1B6KP99-F1
#
_cell.length_a   1.000
_cell.length_b   1.000
_cell.length_c   1.000
_cell.angle_alpha   90.00
_cell.angle_beta   90.00
_cell.angle_gamma   90.00
#
_symmetry.space_group_name_H-M   'P 1'
#
loop_
_entity.id
_entity.type
_entity.pdbx_description
1 polymer ?
#
loop_
_entity_poly.entity_id
_entity_poly.type
_entity_poly.pdbx_seq_one_letter_code
_entity_poly.pdbx_strand_id
1 'polypeptide(L)'
;LLPWTGADKIDDMLPAVLERLNEVQEVLAPLPRDILEEALYHTASYYIPIDSETEACRNHSTILFDSFLRYEIWALKMVDASSKGGPGLLEGNVMDLGNYGECINVQAPGNLFRGQHCVVETRGIMPPDIDSMNPKLPVLPTLRLDLMFSVCVPSSCTPDDVKTHMDVALNSVNATAIMYNSSCSSATPLPFQKKDYAAIIVLVLIVLIIGLSTWFDKTTEQSEGKLIKCFSLKHNTNQLLDTSMDVSDSLPCLRGLWILALAWLMMGYRMLHLLACPNHRFKYLAENIDKIAWAPIENAHLSMEIFLLVTGVTVTYNFLLQHRKG
;
A
#
# COMPACT_ATOMS: atom_id res chain seq x y z
N LEU A 1 -27.54 2.43 27.06
CA LEU A 1 -26.50 3.15 26.29
C LEU A 1 -25.42 3.56 27.28
N LEU A 2 -24.48 2.67 27.58
CA LEU A 2 -23.33 2.95 28.45
C LEU A 2 -22.20 3.50 27.55
N PRO A 3 -21.60 4.65 27.88
CA PRO A 3 -20.46 5.15 27.14
C PRO A 3 -19.25 4.26 27.46
N TRP A 4 -18.51 3.88 26.43
CA TRP A 4 -17.27 3.12 26.55
C TRP A 4 -16.20 3.97 27.24
N THR A 5 -15.86 3.65 28.50
CA THR A 5 -14.84 4.31 29.34
C THR A 5 -13.54 3.50 29.43
N GLY A 6 -13.11 2.89 28.32
CA GLY A 6 -11.90 2.07 28.29
C GLY A 6 -10.60 2.88 28.20
N ALA A 7 -10.63 4.02 27.51
CA ALA A 7 -9.46 4.87 27.29
C ALA A 7 -9.00 5.56 28.58
N ASP A 8 -9.93 6.18 29.32
CA ASP A 8 -9.62 6.89 30.58
C ASP A 8 -8.95 5.99 31.62
N LYS A 9 -9.34 4.71 31.65
CA LYS A 9 -8.81 3.72 32.59
C LYS A 9 -7.39 3.25 32.23
N ILE A 10 -7.00 3.33 30.96
CA ILE A 10 -5.65 3.02 30.48
C ILE A 10 -4.71 4.20 30.74
N ASP A 11 -5.19 5.43 30.54
CA ASP A 11 -4.42 6.64 30.86
C ASP A 11 -4.14 6.76 32.37
N ASP A 12 -5.09 6.37 33.23
CA ASP A 12 -4.89 6.26 34.68
C ASP A 12 -3.84 5.20 35.10
N MET A 13 -3.63 4.17 34.28
CA MET A 13 -2.65 3.10 34.54
C MET A 13 -1.25 3.42 34.01
N LEU A 14 -1.13 4.40 33.11
CA LEU A 14 0.12 4.77 32.44
C LEU A 14 1.27 5.07 33.42
N PRO A 15 1.09 5.79 34.55
CA PRO A 15 2.17 6.07 35.50
C PRO A 15 2.74 4.79 36.14
N ALA A 16 1.86 3.86 36.54
CA ALA A 16 2.28 2.59 37.13
C ALA A 16 2.97 1.67 36.11
N VAL A 17 2.56 1.73 34.84
CA VAL A 17 3.21 1.02 33.73
C VAL A 17 4.60 1.61 33.46
N LEU A 18 4.75 2.94 33.48
CA LEU A 18 6.04 3.62 33.32
C LEU A 18 7.02 3.27 34.45
N GLU A 19 6.54 3.19 35.69
CA GLU A 19 7.37 2.76 36.83
C GLU A 19 7.88 1.32 36.65
N ARG A 20 7.00 0.40 36.23
CA ARG A 20 7.39 -0.98 35.89
C ARG A 20 8.31 -1.05 34.69
N LEU A 21 8.13 -0.20 33.68
CA LEU A 21 9.02 -0.13 32.53
C LEU A 21 10.42 0.31 32.92
N ASN A 22 10.56 1.23 33.88
CA ASN A 22 11.88 1.60 34.41
C ASN A 22 12.57 0.42 35.11
N GLU A 23 11.84 -0.33 35.95
CA GLU A 23 12.38 -1.55 36.59
C GLU A 23 12.78 -2.61 35.55
N VAL A 24 11.95 -2.80 34.51
CA VAL A 24 12.21 -3.76 33.43
C VAL A 24 13.36 -3.31 32.55
N GLN A 25 13.51 -2.00 32.31
CA GLN A 25 14.62 -1.42 31.57
C GLN A 25 15.94 -1.69 32.27
N GLU A 26 16.01 -1.54 33.60
CA GLU A 26 17.21 -1.86 34.38
C GLU A 26 17.63 -3.34 34.23
N VAL A 27 16.68 -4.24 33.96
CA VAL A 27 16.95 -5.68 33.76
C VAL A 27 17.25 -6.03 32.31
N LEU A 28 16.47 -5.52 31.35
CA LEU A 28 16.56 -5.90 29.93
C LEU A 28 17.57 -5.05 29.14
N ALA A 29 17.84 -3.82 29.60
CA ALA A 29 18.76 -2.88 28.97
C ALA A 29 19.47 -2.04 30.05
N PRO A 30 20.46 -2.63 30.78
CA PRO A 30 21.21 -1.96 31.85
C PRO A 30 22.19 -0.93 31.28
N LEU A 31 21.65 0.10 30.62
CA LEU A 31 22.38 1.21 30.06
C LEU A 31 22.53 2.29 31.16
N PRO A 32 23.75 2.80 31.41
CA PRO A 32 23.95 4.02 32.17
C PRO A 32 23.07 5.14 31.62
N ARG A 33 22.50 5.98 32.49
CA ARG A 33 21.61 7.08 32.08
C ARG A 33 22.26 8.00 31.04
N ASP A 34 23.55 8.27 31.19
CA ASP A 34 24.31 9.11 30.27
C ASP A 34 24.34 8.55 28.84
N ILE A 35 24.50 7.22 28.71
CA ILE A 35 24.49 6.53 27.41
C ILE A 35 23.08 6.50 26.82
N LEU A 36 22.06 6.38 27.66
CA LEU A 36 20.66 6.43 27.23
C LEU A 36 20.29 7.81 26.68
N GLU A 37 20.72 8.89 27.35
CA GLU A 37 20.49 10.26 26.87
C GLU A 37 21.18 10.52 25.53
N GLU A 38 22.43 10.07 25.37
CA GLU A 38 23.16 10.16 24.10
C GLU A 38 22.48 9.35 22.99
N ALA A 39 22.04 8.12 23.30
CA ALA A 39 21.30 7.28 22.36
C ALA A 39 19.96 7.90 21.94
N LEU A 40 19.23 8.50 22.89
CA LEU A 40 17.98 9.21 22.60
C LEU A 40 18.23 10.45 21.75
N TYR A 41 19.29 11.21 22.03
CA TYR A 41 19.68 12.36 21.21
C TYR A 41 19.97 11.96 19.76
N HIS A 42 20.76 10.90 19.56
CA HIS A 42 21.06 10.39 18.22
C HIS A 42 19.82 9.86 17.52
N THR A 43 18.98 9.12 18.22
CA THR A 43 17.71 8.61 17.69
C THR A 43 16.81 9.76 17.25
N ALA A 44 16.63 10.75 18.12
CA ALA A 44 15.85 11.94 17.84
C ALA A 44 16.39 12.70 16.61
N SER A 45 17.72 12.83 16.49
CA SER A 45 18.36 13.53 15.36
C SER A 45 18.19 12.82 14.02
N TYR A 46 17.88 11.53 14.04
CA TYR A 46 17.63 10.74 12.83
C TYR A 46 16.15 10.79 12.39
N TYR A 47 15.23 10.78 13.36
CA TYR A 47 13.79 10.71 13.07
C TYR A 47 13.11 12.07 12.93
N ILE A 48 13.61 13.10 13.61
CA ILE A 48 12.93 14.40 13.75
C ILE A 48 13.58 15.42 12.79
N PRO A 49 12.82 15.99 11.83
CA PRO A 49 13.39 16.83 10.78
C PRO A 49 13.75 18.23 11.30
N ILE A 50 14.96 18.36 11.85
CA ILE A 50 15.55 19.65 12.30
C ILE A 50 16.15 20.41 11.11
N ASP A 51 16.68 19.69 10.13
CA ASP A 51 17.27 20.25 8.91
C ASP A 51 16.20 20.43 7.82
N SER A 52 15.24 21.32 8.05
CA SER A 52 14.21 21.69 7.07
C SER A 52 14.57 22.96 6.30
N GLU A 53 13.87 23.28 5.21
CA GLU A 53 13.95 24.61 4.57
C GLU A 53 12.96 25.58 5.23
N THR A 54 11.75 25.08 5.53
CA THR A 54 10.66 25.84 6.13
C THR A 54 10.94 26.16 7.62
N GLU A 55 10.83 27.44 8.00
CA GLU A 55 11.03 27.91 9.38
C GLU A 55 10.00 27.31 10.36
N ALA A 56 8.73 27.20 9.95
CA ALA A 56 7.68 26.61 10.75
C ALA A 56 7.95 25.13 11.07
N CYS A 57 8.43 24.35 10.09
CA CYS A 57 8.85 22.97 10.31
C CYS A 57 10.01 22.91 11.32
N ARG A 58 11.04 23.75 11.16
CA ARG A 58 12.21 23.78 12.06
C ARG A 58 11.83 24.05 13.51
N ASN A 59 10.97 25.05 13.74
CA ASN A 59 10.52 25.43 15.08
C ASN A 59 9.68 24.32 15.72
N HIS A 60 8.72 23.74 14.98
CA HIS A 60 7.91 22.63 15.49
C HIS A 60 8.71 21.35 15.72
N SER A 61 9.67 21.03 14.84
CA SER A 61 10.59 19.91 15.01
C SER A 61 11.50 20.10 16.22
N THR A 62 11.95 21.33 16.50
CA THR A 62 12.76 21.61 17.70
C THR A 62 11.94 21.41 18.98
N ILE A 63 10.67 21.83 18.98
CA ILE A 63 9.75 21.55 20.10
C ILE A 63 9.53 20.05 20.27
N LEU A 64 9.32 19.32 19.17
CA LEU A 64 9.19 17.86 19.20
C LEU A 64 10.46 17.19 19.75
N PHE A 65 11.64 17.64 19.32
CA PHE A 65 12.93 17.12 19.76
C PHE A 65 13.15 17.32 21.27
N ASP A 66 12.95 18.54 21.77
CA ASP A 66 13.07 18.87 23.19
C ASP A 66 12.05 18.09 24.04
N SER A 67 10.81 17.97 23.55
CA SER A 67 9.75 17.23 24.25
C SER A 67 10.01 15.71 24.26
N PHE A 68 10.65 15.18 23.22
CA PHE A 68 11.09 13.78 23.17
C PHE A 68 12.18 13.51 24.22
N LEU A 69 13.17 14.40 24.34
CA LEU A 69 14.21 14.30 25.39
C LEU A 69 13.64 14.45 26.81
N ARG A 70 12.55 15.20 26.97
CA ARG A 70 11.80 15.28 28.24
C ARG A 70 10.86 14.10 28.53
N TYR A 71 10.88 13.06 27.69
CA TYR A 71 9.99 11.89 27.82
C TYR A 71 8.49 12.25 27.80
N GLU A 72 8.11 13.32 27.11
CA GLU A 72 6.70 13.68 26.98
C GLU A 72 5.97 12.65 26.09
N ILE A 73 4.88 12.09 26.60
CA ILE A 73 4.17 10.95 25.98
C ILE A 73 3.73 11.24 24.54
N TRP A 74 3.30 12.46 24.23
CA TRP A 74 2.88 12.80 22.87
C TRP A 74 4.07 12.79 21.89
N ALA A 75 5.25 13.25 22.31
CA ALA A 75 6.46 13.26 21.49
C ALA A 75 7.00 11.83 21.32
N LEU A 76 6.98 11.04 22.40
CA LEU A 76 7.30 9.62 22.35
C LEU A 76 6.39 8.86 21.38
N LYS A 77 5.08 9.13 21.37
CA LYS A 77 4.13 8.53 20.40
C LYS A 77 4.45 8.88 18.95
N MET A 78 4.94 10.09 18.66
CA MET A 78 5.33 10.45 17.29
C MET A 78 6.57 9.66 16.85
N VAL A 79 7.61 9.59 17.69
CA VAL A 79 8.82 8.82 17.35
C VAL A 79 8.52 7.33 17.34
N ASP A 80 7.64 6.84 18.24
CA ASP A 80 7.20 5.44 18.26
C ASP A 80 6.40 5.06 17.00
N ALA A 81 5.58 5.97 16.48
CA ALA A 81 4.86 5.73 15.23
C ALA A 81 5.78 5.67 13.99
N SER A 82 7.03 6.12 14.10
CA SER A 82 8.03 6.05 13.03
C SER A 82 8.65 4.65 12.91
N SER A 83 9.23 4.35 11.76
CA SER A 83 9.82 3.04 11.45
C SER A 83 11.12 2.82 12.21
N LYS A 84 11.25 1.74 12.99
CA LYS A 84 12.44 1.47 13.83
C LYS A 84 13.42 0.46 13.23
N GLY A 85 13.13 -0.01 12.02
CA GLY A 85 13.79 -1.15 11.43
C GLY A 85 13.09 -2.43 11.84
N GLY A 86 12.33 -3.01 10.91
CA GLY A 86 11.64 -4.26 11.14
C GLY A 86 12.60 -5.46 11.23
N PRO A 87 12.19 -6.53 11.93
CA PRO A 87 12.92 -7.80 11.86
C PRO A 87 12.92 -8.33 10.42
N GLY A 88 13.93 -9.12 10.08
CA GLY A 88 14.02 -9.76 8.77
C GLY A 88 14.63 -8.90 7.67
N LEU A 89 15.33 -7.79 7.99
CA LEU A 89 16.09 -7.02 7.01
C LEU A 89 17.05 -7.90 6.20
N LEU A 90 17.77 -8.82 6.86
CA LEU A 90 18.67 -9.79 6.22
C LEU A 90 17.95 -10.91 5.46
N GLU A 91 16.63 -11.04 5.65
CA GLU A 91 15.75 -11.92 4.87
C GLU A 91 15.05 -11.18 3.72
N GLY A 92 15.42 -9.91 3.51
CA GLY A 92 14.88 -9.06 2.46
C GLY A 92 13.62 -8.27 2.86
N ASN A 93 13.34 -8.10 4.15
CA ASN A 93 12.29 -7.17 4.58
C ASN A 93 12.80 -5.72 4.56
N VAL A 94 12.70 -5.06 3.41
CA VAL A 94 13.20 -3.69 3.19
C VAL A 94 12.14 -2.61 3.35
N MET A 95 10.89 -2.99 3.65
CA MET A 95 9.76 -2.07 3.77
C MET A 95 9.18 -2.09 5.19
N ASP A 96 9.33 -0.99 5.92
CA ASP A 96 8.75 -0.78 7.25
C ASP A 96 7.98 0.55 7.28
N LEU A 97 6.64 0.52 7.31
CA LEU A 97 5.80 1.72 7.20
C LEU A 97 5.37 2.31 8.55
N GLY A 98 5.93 1.83 9.67
CA GLY A 98 5.58 2.32 11.00
C GLY A 98 4.08 2.20 11.31
N ASN A 99 3.59 3.03 12.23
CA ASN A 99 2.18 3.07 12.63
C ASN A 99 1.49 4.34 12.11
N TYR A 100 0.93 4.25 10.90
CA TYR A 100 0.20 5.36 10.26
C TYR A 100 -0.89 5.95 11.15
N GLY A 101 -1.74 5.09 11.72
CA GLY A 101 -2.91 5.51 12.49
C GLY A 101 -2.55 6.19 13.81
N GLU A 102 -1.46 5.76 14.44
CA GLU A 102 -0.95 6.42 15.64
C GLU A 102 -0.41 7.81 15.29
N CYS A 103 0.47 7.91 14.28
CA CYS A 103 1.10 9.17 13.90
C CYS A 103 0.09 10.29 13.63
N ILE A 104 -0.91 10.05 12.76
CA ILE A 104 -1.85 11.10 12.36
C ILE A 104 -2.81 11.54 13.48
N ASN A 105 -2.96 10.71 14.52
CA ASN A 105 -3.83 10.98 15.65
C ASN A 105 -3.13 11.74 16.78
N VAL A 106 -1.79 11.85 16.76
CA VAL A 106 -1.06 12.63 17.75
C VAL A 106 -1.29 14.13 17.54
N GLN A 107 -1.55 14.84 18.63
CA GLN A 107 -1.73 16.29 18.67
C GLN A 107 -0.73 16.89 19.66
N ALA A 108 0.03 17.89 19.21
CA ALA A 108 0.95 18.63 20.07
C ALA A 108 0.17 19.46 21.10
N PRO A 109 0.76 19.73 22.28
CA PRO A 109 0.12 20.53 23.33
C PRO A 109 -0.30 21.90 22.79
N GLY A 110 -1.49 22.36 23.20
CA GLY A 110 -2.05 23.63 22.72
C GLY A 110 -2.53 23.62 21.27
N ASN A 111 -2.68 22.44 20.64
CA ASN A 111 -3.04 22.29 19.22
C ASN A 111 -2.07 23.00 18.26
N LEU A 112 -0.78 23.08 18.64
CA LEU A 112 0.25 23.76 17.85
C LEU A 112 0.41 23.15 16.46
N PHE A 113 0.43 21.81 16.40
CA PHE A 113 0.46 21.04 15.15
C PHE A 113 -0.09 19.62 15.39
N ARG A 114 -0.29 18.88 14.31
CA ARG A 114 -0.63 17.45 14.34
C ARG A 114 0.49 16.61 13.76
N GLY A 115 0.51 15.32 14.06
CA GLY A 115 1.37 14.39 13.35
C GLY A 115 0.98 14.26 11.88
N GLN A 116 1.99 14.11 11.03
CA GLN A 116 1.91 13.84 9.61
C GLN A 116 2.82 12.66 9.30
N HIS A 117 2.27 11.62 8.70
CA HIS A 117 3.00 10.41 8.35
C HIS A 117 3.63 10.60 6.98
N CYS A 118 4.96 10.50 6.89
CA CYS A 118 5.71 10.63 5.65
C CYS A 118 6.44 9.33 5.35
N VAL A 119 6.28 8.84 4.13
CA VAL A 119 7.00 7.67 3.62
C VAL A 119 8.25 8.15 2.89
N VAL A 120 9.40 7.57 3.25
CA VAL A 120 10.72 7.88 2.71
C VAL A 120 11.20 6.67 1.92
N GLU A 121 11.47 6.87 0.63
CA GLU A 121 12.13 5.88 -0.21
C GLU A 121 13.62 6.23 -0.28
N THR A 122 14.50 5.24 -0.23
CA THR A 122 15.94 5.48 -0.31
C THR A 122 16.51 5.08 -1.65
N ARG A 123 17.69 5.61 -1.97
CA ARG A 123 18.51 5.18 -3.09
C ARG A 123 19.95 4.98 -2.65
N GLY A 124 20.50 3.79 -2.91
CA GLY A 124 21.91 3.49 -2.69
C GLY A 124 22.25 2.87 -1.33
N ILE A 125 21.25 2.45 -0.55
CA ILE A 125 21.49 1.65 0.66
C ILE A 125 21.84 0.22 0.27
N MET A 126 21.13 -0.35 -0.70
CA MET A 126 21.46 -1.66 -1.24
C MET A 126 22.54 -1.58 -2.33
N PRO A 127 23.50 -2.53 -2.36
CA PRO A 127 24.57 -2.52 -3.34
C PRO A 127 24.04 -2.57 -4.79
N PRO A 128 24.72 -1.90 -5.74
CA PRO A 128 24.34 -1.90 -7.15
C PRO A 128 24.45 -3.30 -7.79
N ASP A 129 25.08 -4.27 -7.13
CA ASP A 129 25.13 -5.66 -7.59
C ASP A 129 23.75 -6.34 -7.54
N ILE A 130 22.87 -5.94 -6.60
CA ILE A 130 21.45 -6.36 -6.58
C ILE A 130 20.72 -5.75 -7.79
N ASP A 131 21.00 -4.49 -8.10
CA ASP A 131 20.52 -3.84 -9.32
C ASP A 131 21.08 -4.50 -10.59
N SER A 132 22.25 -5.15 -10.53
CA SER A 132 22.83 -5.91 -11.65
C SER A 132 22.21 -7.30 -11.85
N MET A 133 21.38 -7.76 -10.91
CA MET A 133 20.51 -8.93 -11.08
C MET A 133 19.27 -8.61 -11.95
N ASN A 134 19.06 -7.32 -12.30
CA ASN A 134 18.00 -6.82 -13.19
C ASN A 134 17.92 -7.36 -14.63
N PRO A 135 18.95 -7.91 -15.31
CA PRO A 135 18.78 -8.28 -16.70
C PRO A 135 18.13 -9.66 -16.91
N LYS A 136 17.88 -10.44 -15.85
CA LYS A 136 17.37 -11.83 -16.00
C LYS A 136 15.90 -12.03 -15.61
N LEU A 137 15.28 -11.08 -14.93
CA LEU A 137 13.96 -11.32 -14.35
C LEU A 137 12.99 -10.16 -14.66
N PRO A 138 12.01 -10.34 -15.58
CA PRO A 138 11.12 -9.26 -16.01
C PRO A 138 10.22 -8.67 -14.92
N VAL A 139 10.13 -9.33 -13.75
CA VAL A 139 9.38 -8.87 -12.57
C VAL A 139 10.21 -7.92 -11.68
N LEU A 140 11.54 -8.07 -11.67
CA LEU A 140 12.45 -7.38 -10.76
C LEU A 140 12.51 -5.85 -10.95
N PRO A 141 12.42 -5.27 -12.17
CA PRO A 141 12.43 -3.82 -12.36
C PRO A 141 11.23 -3.09 -11.72
N THR A 142 10.17 -3.82 -11.38
CA THR A 142 8.98 -3.27 -10.71
C THR A 142 9.05 -3.35 -9.19
N LEU A 143 10.03 -4.08 -8.64
CA LEU A 143 10.25 -4.17 -7.20
C LEU A 143 11.09 -3.00 -6.71
N ARG A 144 10.69 -2.43 -5.58
CA ARG A 144 11.55 -1.55 -4.79
C ARG A 144 12.49 -2.41 -3.98
N LEU A 145 13.76 -2.41 -4.36
CA LEU A 145 14.81 -3.21 -3.73
C LEU A 145 15.59 -2.44 -2.66
N ASP A 146 15.50 -1.11 -2.69
CA ASP A 146 16.04 -0.24 -1.66
C ASP A 146 15.09 -0.10 -0.46
N LEU A 147 15.64 0.42 0.65
CA LEU A 147 14.90 0.60 1.89
C LEU A 147 13.76 1.61 1.71
N MET A 148 12.58 1.27 2.20
CA MET A 148 11.41 2.14 2.28
C MET A 148 10.95 2.17 3.73
N PHE A 149 10.99 3.34 4.33
CA PHE A 149 10.58 3.52 5.72
C PHE A 149 9.64 4.72 5.88
N SER A 150 9.18 4.99 7.09
CA SER A 150 8.31 6.12 7.36
C SER A 150 8.73 6.86 8.63
N VAL A 151 8.43 8.16 8.64
CA VAL A 151 8.67 9.04 9.76
C VAL A 151 7.43 9.84 10.08
N CYS A 152 7.18 10.02 11.37
CA CYS A 152 6.11 10.87 11.86
C CYS A 152 6.66 12.27 12.14
N VAL A 153 6.20 13.25 11.37
CA VAL A 153 6.71 14.63 11.40
C VAL A 153 5.59 15.60 11.77
N PRO A 154 5.90 16.84 12.19
CA PRO A 154 4.89 17.87 12.37
C PRO A 154 4.14 18.20 11.07
N SER A 155 2.85 18.52 11.16
CA SER A 155 1.99 18.87 10.02
C SER A 155 2.40 20.15 9.28
N SER A 156 3.36 20.91 9.83
CA SER A 156 3.97 22.08 9.21
C SER A 156 5.08 21.73 8.22
N CYS A 157 5.54 20.48 8.20
CA CYS A 157 6.65 20.03 7.35
C CYS A 157 6.15 19.62 5.97
N THR A 158 6.84 20.07 4.94
CA THR A 158 6.58 19.67 3.56
C THR A 158 7.36 18.40 3.19
N PRO A 159 6.97 17.69 2.12
CA PRO A 159 7.76 16.56 1.63
C PRO A 159 9.23 16.93 1.34
N ASP A 160 9.48 18.14 0.86
CA ASP A 160 10.83 18.63 0.57
C ASP A 160 11.64 18.88 1.86
N ASP A 161 11.01 19.38 2.93
CA ASP A 161 11.67 19.54 4.23
C ASP A 161 12.17 18.21 4.80
N VAL A 162 11.32 17.18 4.72
CA VAL A 162 11.68 15.83 5.18
C VAL A 162 12.77 15.24 4.31
N LYS A 163 12.72 15.46 2.99
CA LYS A 163 13.76 15.03 2.06
C LYS A 163 15.11 15.64 2.41
N THR A 164 15.16 16.96 2.63
CA THR A 164 16.40 17.67 2.97
C THR A 164 17.04 17.11 4.24
N HIS A 165 16.24 16.90 5.28
CA HIS A 165 16.74 16.29 6.51
C HIS A 165 17.22 14.85 6.33
N MET A 166 16.46 14.03 5.60
CA MET A 166 16.83 12.63 5.34
C MET A 166 18.08 12.52 4.46
N ASP A 167 18.27 13.40 3.49
CA ASP A 167 19.50 13.46 2.68
C ASP A 167 20.72 13.74 3.57
N VAL A 168 20.60 14.62 4.57
CA VAL A 168 21.68 14.88 5.55
C VAL A 168 21.96 13.65 6.41
N ALA A 169 20.92 13.00 6.93
CA ALA A 169 21.06 11.81 7.77
C ALA A 169 21.68 10.61 7.02
N LEU A 170 21.27 10.41 5.76
CA LEU A 170 21.71 9.30 4.91
C LEU A 170 23.05 9.54 4.21
N ASN A 171 23.57 10.77 4.24
CA ASN A 171 24.86 11.11 3.63
C ASN A 171 26.02 10.27 4.21
N SER A 172 25.93 9.88 5.49
CA SER A 172 26.92 9.03 6.16
C SER A 172 27.13 7.66 5.51
N VAL A 173 26.12 7.17 4.78
CA VAL A 173 26.12 5.87 4.08
C VAL A 173 26.08 6.02 2.56
N ASN A 174 26.36 7.21 2.02
CA ASN A 174 26.28 7.53 0.59
C ASN A 174 24.91 7.22 -0.04
N ALA A 175 23.83 7.35 0.72
CA ALA A 175 22.46 7.15 0.23
C ALA A 175 21.69 8.49 0.18
N THR A 176 20.64 8.52 -0.62
CA THR A 176 19.75 9.69 -0.75
C THR A 176 18.29 9.32 -0.52
N ALA A 177 17.49 10.30 -0.12
CA ALA A 177 16.06 10.18 0.06
C ALA A 177 15.31 10.61 -1.21
N ILE A 178 14.30 9.81 -1.55
CA ILE A 178 13.34 10.07 -2.62
C ILE A 178 11.99 10.31 -1.97
N MET A 179 11.41 11.47 -2.27
CA MET A 179 10.08 11.85 -1.81
C MET A 179 9.28 12.48 -2.94
N TYR A 180 8.02 12.08 -3.01
CA TYR A 180 6.99 12.64 -3.89
C TYR A 180 5.99 13.47 -3.08
N ASN A 181 5.24 14.35 -3.77
CA ASN A 181 4.18 15.15 -3.14
C ASN A 181 3.10 14.32 -2.42
N SER A 182 2.92 13.05 -2.81
CA SER A 182 1.98 12.12 -2.19
C SER A 182 2.57 11.27 -1.07
N SER A 183 3.84 11.46 -0.70
CA SER A 183 4.52 10.61 0.28
C SER A 183 4.13 10.94 1.72
N CYS A 184 3.63 12.15 1.94
CA CYS A 184 3.18 12.60 3.25
C CYS A 184 1.65 12.71 3.31
N SER A 185 1.07 12.21 4.40
CA SER A 185 -0.37 12.21 4.65
C SER A 185 -0.67 12.65 6.09
N SER A 186 -1.74 13.42 6.26
CA SER A 186 -2.20 13.92 7.55
C SER A 186 -3.66 13.55 7.77
N ALA A 187 -4.16 13.72 9.00
CA ALA A 187 -5.57 13.49 9.34
C ALA A 187 -6.55 14.47 8.67
N THR A 188 -6.05 15.49 7.97
CA THR A 188 -6.88 16.43 7.21
C THR A 188 -7.31 15.78 5.88
N PRO A 189 -8.63 15.66 5.62
CA PRO A 189 -9.09 15.13 4.35
C PRO A 189 -8.65 16.07 3.22
N LEU A 190 -7.99 15.53 2.19
CA LEU A 190 -7.65 16.32 1.02
C LEU A 190 -8.94 16.81 0.34
N PRO A 191 -9.01 18.09 -0.07
CA PRO A 191 -10.14 18.56 -0.84
C PRO A 191 -10.20 17.83 -2.19
N PHE A 192 -11.39 17.44 -2.61
CA PHE A 192 -11.59 16.79 -3.90
C PHE A 192 -11.03 17.65 -5.04
N GLN A 193 -10.16 17.06 -5.84
CA GLN A 193 -9.62 17.65 -7.04
C GLN A 193 -10.66 17.58 -8.17
N LYS A 194 -10.51 18.42 -9.20
CA LYS A 194 -11.42 18.43 -10.37
C LYS A 194 -11.56 17.04 -11.02
N LYS A 195 -10.49 16.25 -10.99
CA LYS A 195 -10.47 14.86 -11.49
C LYS A 195 -11.34 13.92 -10.65
N ASP A 196 -11.42 14.13 -9.34
CA ASP A 196 -12.18 13.28 -8.44
C ASP A 196 -13.68 13.51 -8.67
N TYR A 197 -14.10 14.78 -8.83
CA TYR A 197 -15.47 15.10 -9.24
C TYR A 197 -15.83 14.51 -10.60
N ALA A 198 -14.93 14.55 -11.58
CA ALA A 198 -15.16 13.95 -12.89
C ALA A 198 -15.38 12.43 -12.78
N ALA A 199 -14.54 11.73 -11.99
CA ALA A 199 -14.68 10.30 -11.76
C ALA A 199 -16.00 9.95 -11.05
N ILE A 200 -16.39 10.72 -10.02
CA ILE A 200 -17.67 10.56 -9.32
C ILE A 200 -18.84 10.70 -10.29
N ILE A 201 -18.83 11.72 -11.15
CA ILE A 201 -19.90 11.93 -12.15
C ILE A 201 -20.00 10.73 -13.09
N VAL A 202 -18.87 10.22 -13.61
CA VAL A 202 -18.86 9.05 -14.49
C VAL A 202 -19.41 7.80 -13.79
N LEU A 203 -19.00 7.55 -12.54
CA LEU A 203 -19.49 6.40 -11.76
C LEU A 203 -21.00 6.50 -11.49
N VAL A 204 -21.47 7.70 -11.12
CA VAL A 204 -22.90 7.95 -10.90
C VAL A 204 -23.69 7.75 -12.20
N LEU A 205 -23.19 8.23 -13.34
CA LEU A 205 -23.82 8.01 -14.64
C LEU A 205 -23.92 6.52 -14.99
N ILE A 206 -22.86 5.75 -14.75
CA ILE A 206 -22.87 4.30 -14.97
C ILE A 206 -23.94 3.62 -14.10
N VAL A 207 -23.97 3.95 -12.79
CA VAL A 207 -24.96 3.40 -11.85
C VAL A 207 -26.38 3.80 -12.26
N LEU A 208 -26.59 5.03 -12.74
CA LEU A 208 -27.89 5.48 -13.24
C LEU A 208 -28.32 4.72 -14.51
N ILE A 209 -27.41 4.52 -15.46
CA ILE A 209 -27.69 3.74 -16.68
C ILE A 209 -28.06 2.29 -16.30
N ILE A 210 -27.31 1.66 -15.39
CA ILE A 210 -27.61 0.30 -14.90
C ILE A 210 -28.95 0.27 -14.15
N GLY A 211 -29.23 1.24 -13.29
CA GLY A 211 -30.48 1.32 -12.54
C GLY A 211 -31.70 1.50 -13.45
N LEU A 212 -31.64 2.45 -14.38
CA LEU A 212 -32.70 2.71 -15.34
C LEU A 212 -32.93 1.51 -16.26
N SER A 213 -31.87 0.93 -16.82
CA SER A 213 -31.98 -0.26 -17.68
C SER A 213 -32.55 -1.47 -16.96
N THR A 214 -32.14 -1.72 -15.71
CA THR A 214 -32.67 -2.82 -14.88
C THR A 214 -34.15 -2.58 -14.52
N TRP A 215 -34.54 -1.32 -14.28
CA TRP A 215 -35.94 -0.96 -14.05
C TRP A 215 -36.79 -1.17 -15.30
N PHE A 216 -36.35 -0.67 -16.47
CA PHE A 216 -37.01 -0.87 -17.75
C PHE A 216 -37.18 -2.35 -18.11
N ASP A 217 -36.15 -3.17 -17.85
CA ASP A 217 -36.19 -4.61 -18.10
C ASP A 217 -37.17 -5.36 -17.17
N LYS A 218 -37.45 -4.81 -15.98
CA LYS A 218 -38.48 -5.36 -15.07
C LYS A 218 -39.90 -4.97 -15.50
N THR A 219 -40.09 -3.77 -16.02
CA THR A 219 -41.43 -3.21 -16.30
C THR A 219 -41.97 -3.53 -17.70
N THR A 220 -41.09 -3.77 -18.68
CA THR A 220 -41.49 -3.86 -20.08
C THR A 220 -41.29 -5.27 -20.64
N GLU A 221 -42.39 -5.92 -21.07
CA GLU A 221 -42.33 -7.23 -21.72
C GLU A 221 -41.88 -7.16 -23.20
N GLN A 222 -40.84 -7.96 -23.44
CA GLN A 222 -40.38 -8.64 -24.66
C GLN A 222 -39.94 -7.91 -25.96
N SER A 223 -40.55 -6.83 -26.47
CA SER A 223 -40.24 -6.44 -27.88
C SER A 223 -39.49 -5.12 -28.14
N GLU A 224 -39.40 -4.17 -27.20
CA GLU A 224 -38.81 -2.85 -27.48
C GLU A 224 -37.57 -2.56 -26.60
N GLY A 225 -36.50 -2.02 -27.21
CA GLY A 225 -35.33 -1.50 -26.48
C GLY A 225 -34.15 -2.45 -26.29
N LYS A 226 -33.73 -3.18 -27.33
CA LYS A 226 -32.57 -4.11 -27.30
C LYS A 226 -31.29 -3.48 -26.72
N LEU A 227 -31.03 -2.20 -27.05
CA LEU A 227 -29.89 -1.42 -26.54
C LEU A 227 -29.97 -1.10 -25.04
N ILE A 228 -31.18 -0.86 -24.52
CA ILE A 228 -31.37 -0.51 -23.10
C ILE A 228 -31.17 -1.75 -22.22
N LYS A 229 -31.58 -2.93 -22.70
CA LYS A 229 -31.38 -4.20 -21.98
C LYS A 229 -29.91 -4.62 -21.87
N CYS A 230 -29.03 -4.13 -22.73
CA CYS A 230 -27.59 -4.44 -22.68
C CYS A 230 -26.92 -4.03 -21.36
N PHE A 231 -27.48 -3.05 -20.64
CA PHE A 231 -26.96 -2.59 -19.35
C PHE A 231 -27.77 -3.10 -18.14
N SER A 232 -28.84 -3.87 -18.35
CA SER A 232 -29.67 -4.42 -17.28
C SER A 232 -28.87 -5.40 -16.44
N LEU A 233 -28.80 -5.15 -15.13
CA LEU A 233 -28.13 -6.03 -14.19
C LEU A 233 -28.81 -7.40 -14.16
N LYS A 234 -30.15 -7.44 -14.11
CA LYS A 234 -30.91 -8.70 -14.03
C LYS A 234 -30.69 -9.58 -15.26
N HIS A 235 -30.81 -9.00 -16.46
CA HIS A 235 -30.61 -9.73 -17.71
C HIS A 235 -29.18 -10.27 -17.82
N ASN A 236 -28.20 -9.40 -17.62
CA ASN A 236 -26.79 -9.78 -17.70
C ASN A 236 -26.40 -10.79 -16.62
N THR A 237 -26.85 -10.63 -15.37
CA THR A 237 -26.56 -11.59 -14.30
C THR A 237 -27.19 -12.95 -14.58
N ASN A 238 -28.44 -13.00 -15.05
CA ASN A 238 -29.06 -14.26 -15.44
C ASN A 238 -28.31 -14.93 -16.59
N GLN A 239 -27.88 -14.16 -17.59
CA GLN A 239 -27.07 -14.67 -18.71
C GLN A 239 -25.67 -15.13 -18.27
N LEU A 240 -25.03 -14.41 -17.33
CA LEU A 240 -23.71 -14.74 -16.79
C LEU A 240 -23.74 -15.99 -15.89
N LEU A 241 -24.83 -16.18 -15.14
CA LEU A 241 -25.04 -17.34 -14.27
C LEU A 241 -25.73 -18.51 -14.99
N ASP A 242 -26.16 -18.32 -16.23
CA ASP A 242 -26.73 -19.40 -17.04
C ASP A 242 -25.61 -20.37 -17.43
N THR A 243 -25.64 -21.54 -16.79
CA THR A 243 -24.74 -22.65 -17.09
C THR A 243 -25.33 -23.62 -18.12
N SER A 244 -26.49 -23.31 -18.71
CA SER A 244 -27.06 -24.15 -19.75
C SER A 244 -26.12 -24.22 -20.96
N MET A 245 -25.86 -25.43 -21.42
CA MET A 245 -24.91 -25.69 -22.50
C MET A 245 -25.66 -26.29 -23.68
N ASP A 246 -25.75 -25.53 -24.78
CA ASP A 246 -26.06 -26.10 -26.08
C ASP A 246 -24.82 -26.86 -26.58
N VAL A 247 -24.89 -28.19 -26.45
CA VAL A 247 -23.82 -29.15 -26.78
C VAL A 247 -23.45 -29.12 -28.27
N SER A 248 -24.34 -28.61 -29.14
CA SER A 248 -24.12 -28.61 -30.60
C SER A 248 -23.22 -27.51 -31.13
N ASP A 249 -23.06 -26.40 -30.38
CA ASP A 249 -22.45 -25.16 -30.87
C ASP A 249 -21.21 -24.71 -30.05
N SER A 250 -20.75 -25.51 -29.09
CA SER A 250 -19.67 -25.12 -28.18
C SER A 250 -18.48 -26.07 -28.24
N LEU A 251 -17.26 -25.52 -28.08
CA LEU A 251 -16.00 -26.25 -27.96
C LEU A 251 -15.63 -26.36 -26.47
N PRO A 252 -15.96 -27.47 -25.78
CA PRO A 252 -15.86 -27.55 -24.31
C PRO A 252 -14.41 -27.52 -23.82
N CYS A 253 -13.48 -28.05 -24.61
CA CYS A 253 -12.04 -28.02 -24.29
C CYS A 253 -11.48 -26.60 -24.24
N LEU A 254 -11.94 -25.70 -25.12
CA LEU A 254 -11.54 -24.28 -25.11
C LEU A 254 -12.06 -23.56 -23.88
N ARG A 255 -13.28 -23.87 -23.43
CA ARG A 255 -13.82 -23.34 -22.17
C ARG A 255 -13.00 -23.78 -20.96
N GLY A 256 -12.58 -25.04 -20.91
CA GLY A 256 -11.67 -25.54 -19.86
C GLY A 256 -10.31 -24.84 -19.87
N LEU A 257 -9.73 -24.66 -21.06
CA LEU A 257 -8.47 -23.92 -21.23
C LEU A 257 -8.59 -22.45 -20.77
N TRP A 258 -9.75 -21.84 -20.99
CA TRP A 258 -10.08 -20.48 -20.52
C TRP A 258 -10.05 -20.38 -19.00
N ILE A 259 -10.68 -21.32 -18.31
CA ILE A 259 -10.72 -21.33 -16.83
C ILE A 259 -9.32 -21.50 -16.26
N LEU A 260 -8.51 -22.40 -16.85
CA LEU A 260 -7.11 -22.59 -16.43
C LEU A 260 -6.26 -21.35 -16.67
N ALA A 261 -6.41 -20.69 -17.83
CA ALA A 261 -5.72 -19.44 -18.13
C ALA A 261 -6.16 -18.29 -17.19
N LEU A 262 -7.44 -18.20 -16.83
CA LEU A 262 -7.93 -17.20 -15.89
C LEU A 262 -7.41 -17.44 -14.47
N ALA A 263 -7.40 -18.70 -14.01
CA ALA A 263 -6.86 -19.05 -12.69
C ALA A 263 -5.36 -18.75 -12.60
N TRP A 264 -4.60 -19.10 -13.64
CA TRP A 264 -3.18 -18.79 -13.72
C TRP A 264 -2.92 -17.28 -13.74
N LEU A 265 -3.68 -16.52 -14.54
CA LEU A 265 -3.57 -15.06 -14.61
C LEU A 265 -3.78 -14.42 -13.23
N MET A 266 -4.87 -14.77 -12.54
CA MET A 266 -5.20 -14.25 -11.21
C MET A 266 -4.10 -14.57 -10.20
N MET A 267 -3.57 -15.79 -10.22
CA MET A 267 -2.48 -16.20 -9.33
C MET A 267 -1.21 -15.38 -9.59
N GLY A 268 -0.82 -15.20 -10.86
CA GLY A 268 0.36 -14.42 -11.23
C GLY A 268 0.27 -12.96 -10.78
N TYR A 269 -0.84 -12.27 -11.08
CA TYR A 269 -1.04 -10.88 -10.67
C TYR A 269 -1.14 -10.72 -9.15
N ARG A 270 -1.80 -11.65 -8.46
CA ARG A 270 -1.88 -11.59 -7.00
C ARG A 270 -0.50 -11.72 -6.37
N MET A 271 0.33 -12.63 -6.89
CA MET A 271 1.68 -12.81 -6.39
C MET A 271 2.54 -11.57 -6.64
N LEU A 272 2.46 -10.99 -7.84
CA LEU A 272 3.16 -9.74 -8.18
C LEU A 272 2.79 -8.59 -7.22
N HIS A 273 1.50 -8.42 -6.92
CA HIS A 273 1.06 -7.39 -5.98
C HIS A 273 1.52 -7.64 -4.54
N LEU A 274 1.61 -8.89 -4.11
CA LEU A 274 2.12 -9.23 -2.77
C LEU A 274 3.59 -8.89 -2.60
N LEU A 275 4.37 -8.86 -3.68
CA LEU A 275 5.76 -8.40 -3.64
C LEU A 275 5.88 -6.90 -3.37
N ALA A 276 4.84 -6.11 -3.67
CA ALA A 276 4.80 -4.67 -3.38
C ALA A 276 4.28 -4.34 -1.96
N CYS A 277 3.95 -5.35 -1.15
CA CYS A 277 3.48 -5.15 0.22
C CYS A 277 4.62 -5.33 1.25
N PRO A 278 4.58 -4.60 2.39
CA PRO A 278 5.57 -4.75 3.45
C PRO A 278 5.57 -6.16 4.06
N ASN A 279 6.67 -6.54 4.73
CA ASN A 279 6.91 -7.87 5.31
C ASN A 279 7.12 -9.01 4.32
N HIS A 280 7.52 -8.71 3.08
CA HIS A 280 7.92 -9.75 2.14
C HIS A 280 9.37 -10.20 2.38
N ARG A 281 9.64 -11.51 2.25
CA ARG A 281 11.00 -12.06 2.36
C ARG A 281 11.62 -12.14 0.97
N PHE A 282 12.17 -11.02 0.47
CA PHE A 282 12.75 -10.99 -0.88
C PHE A 282 13.87 -12.01 -1.08
N LYS A 283 14.62 -12.35 -0.03
CA LYS A 283 15.63 -13.40 -0.09
C LYS A 283 15.03 -14.76 -0.46
N TYR A 284 13.90 -15.12 0.16
CA TYR A 284 13.19 -16.35 -0.16
C TYR A 284 12.73 -16.37 -1.63
N LEU A 285 12.25 -15.25 -2.15
CA LEU A 285 11.90 -15.15 -3.57
C LEU A 285 13.13 -15.41 -4.45
N ALA A 286 14.22 -14.68 -4.21
CA ALA A 286 15.45 -14.79 -4.99
C ALA A 286 16.05 -16.21 -4.99
N GLU A 287 15.97 -16.94 -3.87
CA GLU A 287 16.48 -18.33 -3.77
C GLU A 287 15.56 -19.37 -4.43
N ASN A 288 14.29 -19.07 -4.63
CA ASN A 288 13.29 -20.04 -5.08
C ASN A 288 12.77 -19.78 -6.50
N ILE A 289 12.99 -18.59 -7.06
CA ILE A 289 12.45 -18.17 -8.36
C ILE A 289 12.91 -19.08 -9.51
N ASP A 290 14.17 -19.54 -9.47
CA ASP A 290 14.73 -20.46 -10.48
C ASP A 290 14.16 -21.90 -10.42
N LYS A 291 13.34 -22.23 -9.41
CA LYS A 291 12.76 -23.57 -9.28
C LYS A 291 11.57 -23.71 -10.23
N ILE A 292 11.45 -24.87 -10.87
CA ILE A 292 10.35 -25.20 -11.81
C ILE A 292 8.95 -24.91 -11.24
N ALA A 293 8.76 -25.05 -9.93
CA ALA A 293 7.49 -24.74 -9.27
C ALA A 293 7.05 -23.26 -9.40
N TRP A 294 8.00 -22.33 -9.59
CA TRP A 294 7.77 -20.89 -9.74
C TRP A 294 7.64 -20.45 -11.20
N ALA A 295 7.96 -21.31 -12.16
CA ALA A 295 7.87 -21.02 -13.60
C ALA A 295 6.51 -20.48 -14.05
N PRO A 296 5.34 -20.93 -13.52
CA PRO A 296 4.06 -20.32 -13.87
C PRO A 296 3.99 -18.84 -13.46
N ILE A 297 4.54 -18.48 -12.30
CA ILE A 297 4.46 -17.10 -11.79
C ILE A 297 5.35 -16.18 -12.63
N GLU A 298 6.58 -16.60 -12.95
CA GLU A 298 7.48 -15.86 -13.84
C GLU A 298 6.87 -15.63 -15.24
N ASN A 299 6.17 -16.65 -15.74
CA ASN A 299 5.59 -16.65 -17.07
C ASN A 299 4.09 -16.33 -17.06
N ALA A 300 3.61 -15.56 -16.07
CA ALA A 300 2.20 -15.18 -15.98
C ALA A 300 1.69 -14.44 -17.24
N HIS A 301 2.58 -13.77 -17.98
CA HIS A 301 2.27 -13.14 -19.26
C HIS A 301 1.80 -14.14 -20.34
N LEU A 302 2.33 -15.37 -20.36
CA LEU A 302 1.88 -16.41 -21.30
C LEU A 302 0.40 -16.76 -21.08
N SER A 303 -0.08 -16.65 -19.84
CA SER A 303 -1.49 -16.84 -19.54
C SER A 303 -2.38 -15.82 -20.26
N MET A 304 -1.90 -14.58 -20.42
CA MET A 304 -2.60 -13.54 -21.18
C MET A 304 -2.66 -13.89 -22.66
N GLU A 305 -1.58 -14.41 -23.25
CA GLU A 305 -1.55 -14.84 -24.64
C GLU A 305 -2.50 -16.01 -24.91
N ILE A 306 -2.51 -17.02 -24.03
CA ILE A 306 -3.44 -18.15 -24.10
C ILE A 306 -4.88 -17.65 -24.02
N PHE A 307 -5.17 -16.75 -23.06
CA PHE A 307 -6.50 -16.17 -22.91
C PHE A 307 -6.94 -15.44 -24.19
N LEU A 308 -6.09 -14.57 -24.75
CA LEU A 308 -6.38 -13.83 -25.97
C LEU A 308 -6.58 -14.76 -27.18
N LEU A 309 -5.73 -15.78 -27.34
CA LEU A 309 -5.82 -16.77 -28.41
C LEU A 309 -7.15 -17.52 -28.35
N VAL A 310 -7.49 -18.07 -27.17
CA VAL A 310 -8.73 -18.85 -27.01
C VAL A 310 -9.97 -17.97 -27.19
N THR A 311 -9.92 -16.73 -26.73
CA THR A 311 -10.99 -15.74 -26.97
C THR A 311 -11.18 -15.51 -28.46
N GLY A 312 -10.09 -15.22 -29.18
CA GLY A 312 -10.11 -14.98 -30.63
C GLY A 312 -10.61 -16.19 -31.43
N VAL A 313 -10.16 -17.39 -31.09
CA VAL A 313 -10.62 -18.64 -31.71
C VAL A 313 -12.12 -18.85 -31.46
N THR A 314 -12.58 -18.64 -30.23
CA THR A 314 -14.01 -18.83 -29.88
C THR A 314 -14.91 -17.84 -30.62
N VAL A 315 -14.51 -16.57 -30.70
CA VAL A 315 -15.25 -15.55 -31.46
C VAL A 315 -15.29 -15.88 -32.95
N THR A 316 -14.16 -16.25 -33.53
CA THR A 316 -14.06 -16.59 -34.96
C THR A 316 -14.87 -17.84 -35.28
N TYR A 317 -14.80 -18.87 -34.43
CA TYR A 317 -15.57 -20.10 -34.58
C TYR A 317 -17.07 -19.83 -34.58
N ASN A 318 -17.56 -19.05 -33.60
CA ASN A 318 -18.97 -18.70 -33.51
C ASN A 318 -19.43 -17.85 -34.71
N PHE A 319 -18.60 -16.91 -35.18
CA PHE A 319 -18.89 -16.10 -36.36
C PHE A 319 -19.04 -16.97 -37.62
N LEU A 320 -18.10 -17.89 -37.87
CA LEU A 320 -18.16 -18.80 -39.00
C LEU A 320 -19.35 -19.77 -38.91
N LEU A 321 -19.68 -20.22 -37.69
CA LEU A 321 -20.82 -21.10 -37.45
C LEU A 321 -22.16 -20.40 -37.74
N GLN A 322 -22.28 -19.12 -37.37
CA GLN A 322 -23.43 -18.30 -37.72
C GLN A 322 -23.54 -18.09 -39.23
N HIS A 323 -22.43 -17.82 -39.91
CA HIS A 323 -22.40 -17.66 -41.38
C HIS A 323 -22.69 -18.94 -42.16
N ARG A 324 -22.46 -20.13 -41.58
CA ARG A 324 -22.82 -21.41 -42.20
C ARG A 324 -24.30 -21.76 -42.04
N LYS A 325 -24.97 -21.20 -41.01
CA LYS A 325 -26.38 -21.47 -40.68
C LYS A 325 -27.36 -20.51 -41.36
N GLY A 326 -26.89 -19.36 -41.86
CA GLY A 326 -27.65 -18.42 -42.69
C GLY A 326 -27.27 -18.52 -44.16
#